data_AF-A0A950RE52-F1
#
_entry.id   AF-A0A950RE52-F1
#
_cell.length_a   1.000
_cell.length_b   1.000
_cell.length_c   1.000
_cell.angle_alpha   90.00
_cell.angle_beta   90.00
_cell.angle_gamma   90.00
#
_symmetry.space_group_name_H-M   'P 1'
#
loop_
_entity.id
_entity.type
_entity.pdbx_description
1 polymer ?
#
loop_
_entity_poly.entity_id
_entity_poly.type
_entity_poly.pdbx_seq_one_letter_code
_entity_poly.pdbx_strand_id
1 'polypeptide(L)'
;MSEYQYYEFQAIDRPLDARAMAALRAITSRARITPTSLVNVYHFGDFKGDPDQLMEKYFDAHLYVANWGSRRLMLRLPAKSLPLASVEPYASTEVLRAWATKEHVILDFNSDSEDGDEDFEEGEGWLASLLPLRADLLAGDLRCLYLAWLTGIEYSEADDDESEPPVPPGLGQLSAPLRSFLDFLRL
;
A
#
# COMPACT_ATOMS: atom_id res chain seq x y z
N MET A 1 -0.37 24.61 -6.30
CA MET A 1 0.97 23.98 -6.37
C MET A 1 1.15 23.35 -7.75
N SER A 2 2.38 23.17 -8.21
CA SER A 2 2.67 22.34 -9.40
C SER A 2 2.38 20.88 -9.08
N GLU A 3 1.99 20.09 -10.08
CA GLU A 3 1.72 18.66 -9.93
C GLU A 3 2.93 17.93 -9.32
N TYR A 4 2.69 17.02 -8.37
CA TYR A 4 3.69 16.10 -7.84
C TYR A 4 3.05 14.73 -7.64
N GLN A 5 3.71 13.70 -8.16
CA GLN A 5 3.38 12.31 -7.94
C GLN A 5 4.65 11.51 -7.71
N TYR A 6 4.67 10.73 -6.63
CA TYR A 6 5.76 9.82 -6.29
C TYR A 6 5.29 8.38 -6.40
N TYR A 7 6.02 7.58 -7.16
CA TYR A 7 5.81 6.14 -7.29
C TYR A 7 7.06 5.40 -6.83
N GLU A 8 6.89 4.49 -5.88
CA GLU A 8 7.96 3.58 -5.45
C GLU A 8 7.45 2.14 -5.42
N PHE A 9 8.26 1.21 -5.92
CA PHE A 9 8.02 -0.21 -5.84
C PHE A 9 9.26 -0.92 -5.32
N GLN A 10 9.07 -1.96 -4.52
CA GLN A 10 10.15 -2.76 -3.92
C GLN A 10 9.94 -4.25 -4.22
N ALA A 11 11.00 -4.92 -4.66
CA ALA A 11 11.08 -6.37 -4.83
C ALA A 11 11.95 -6.94 -3.70
N ILE A 12 11.31 -7.69 -2.80
CA ILE A 12 11.85 -8.17 -1.52
C ILE A 12 12.18 -9.65 -1.61
N ASP A 13 11.21 -10.46 -2.05
CA ASP A 13 11.33 -11.91 -2.02
C ASP A 13 12.22 -12.44 -3.16
N ARG A 14 12.22 -11.73 -4.30
CA ARG A 14 13.03 -12.07 -5.47
C ARG A 14 13.50 -10.81 -6.20
N PRO A 15 14.81 -10.61 -6.38
CA PRO A 15 15.34 -9.53 -7.21
C PRO A 15 14.84 -9.61 -8.66
N LEU A 16 14.64 -8.45 -9.27
CA LEU A 16 14.34 -8.29 -10.68
C LEU A 16 15.53 -8.73 -11.54
N ASP A 17 15.28 -9.70 -12.42
CA ASP A 17 16.26 -10.09 -13.42
C ASP A 17 16.37 -9.05 -14.55
N ALA A 18 17.35 -9.24 -15.44
CA ALA A 18 17.60 -8.34 -16.56
C ALA A 18 16.38 -8.20 -17.50
N ARG A 19 15.58 -9.25 -17.65
CA ARG A 19 14.39 -9.25 -18.51
C ARG A 19 13.26 -8.45 -17.86
N ALA A 20 13.04 -8.62 -16.56
CA ALA A 20 12.08 -7.86 -15.79
C ALA A 20 12.43 -6.37 -15.79
N MET A 21 13.70 -6.02 -15.53
CA MET A 21 14.16 -4.64 -15.58
C MET A 21 13.98 -4.03 -16.99
N ALA A 22 14.28 -4.77 -18.06
CA ALA A 22 14.07 -4.31 -19.43
C ALA A 22 12.58 -4.08 -19.74
N ALA A 23 11.69 -4.97 -19.29
CA ALA A 23 10.25 -4.79 -19.43
C ALA A 23 9.75 -3.53 -18.69
N LEU A 24 10.26 -3.27 -17.48
CA LEU A 24 9.92 -2.06 -16.74
C LEU A 24 10.47 -0.78 -17.40
N ARG A 25 11.64 -0.82 -18.05
CA ARG A 25 12.15 0.33 -18.83
C ARG A 25 11.24 0.69 -20.01
N ALA A 26 10.59 -0.31 -20.60
CA ALA A 26 9.65 -0.08 -21.70
C ALA A 26 8.37 0.64 -21.24
N ILE A 27 8.01 0.51 -19.96
CA ILE A 27 6.85 1.19 -19.34
C ILE A 27 7.22 2.61 -18.91
N THR A 28 8.36 2.77 -18.22
CA THR A 28 8.84 4.06 -17.74
C THR A 28 10.33 4.23 -18.00
N SER A 29 10.65 5.16 -18.89
CA SER A 29 12.02 5.49 -19.27
C SER A 29 12.72 6.41 -18.26
N ARG A 30 11.96 7.16 -17.45
CA ARG A 30 12.48 8.13 -16.47
C ARG A 30 12.72 7.53 -15.08
N ALA A 31 12.08 6.39 -14.78
CA ALA A 31 12.23 5.76 -13.47
C ALA A 31 13.66 5.27 -13.22
N ARG A 32 14.14 5.50 -12.00
CA ARG A 32 15.32 4.82 -11.48
C ARG A 32 14.94 3.39 -11.16
N ILE A 33 15.60 2.41 -11.78
CA ILE A 33 15.37 1.01 -11.47
C ILE A 33 16.65 0.27 -11.12
N THR A 34 16.51 -0.57 -10.12
CA THR A 34 17.54 -1.46 -9.60
C THR A 34 16.98 -2.89 -9.58
N PRO A 35 17.80 -3.91 -9.24
CA PRO A 35 17.29 -5.26 -9.01
C PRO A 35 16.25 -5.35 -7.88
N THR A 36 16.12 -4.35 -7.02
CA THR A 36 15.19 -4.41 -5.87
C THR A 36 14.16 -3.30 -5.87
N SER A 37 14.21 -2.33 -6.80
CA SER A 37 13.29 -1.19 -6.75
C SER A 37 13.02 -0.52 -8.09
N LEU A 38 11.87 0.15 -8.17
CA LEU A 38 11.49 1.14 -9.17
C LEU A 38 11.06 2.41 -8.44
N VAL A 39 11.70 3.54 -8.73
CA VAL A 39 11.29 4.86 -8.20
C VAL A 39 11.09 5.84 -9.34
N ASN A 40 10.01 6.60 -9.32
CA ASN A 40 9.72 7.61 -10.31
C ASN A 40 8.94 8.78 -9.72
N VAL A 41 9.31 10.00 -10.13
CA VAL A 41 8.63 11.23 -9.73
C VAL A 41 8.12 11.93 -10.97
N TYR A 42 6.85 12.32 -10.96
CA TYR A 42 6.22 13.09 -12.03
C TYR A 42 5.83 14.48 -11.55
N HIS A 43 6.07 15.48 -12.40
CA HIS A 43 5.58 16.86 -12.24
C HIS A 43 4.62 17.27 -13.37
N PHE A 44 4.28 16.32 -14.23
CA PHE A 44 3.31 16.42 -15.31
C PHE A 44 3.04 15.02 -15.87
N GLY A 45 1.78 14.76 -16.22
CA GLY A 45 1.38 13.51 -16.85
C GLY A 45 1.13 12.41 -15.83
N ASP A 46 1.39 11.15 -16.18
CA ASP A 46 1.09 10.04 -15.27
C ASP A 46 1.95 8.81 -15.60
N PHE A 47 2.08 7.93 -14.61
CA PHE A 47 2.62 6.60 -14.78
C PHE A 47 1.83 5.83 -15.84
N LYS A 48 2.56 5.13 -16.72
CA LYS A 48 1.97 4.41 -17.86
C LYS A 48 1.76 2.93 -17.60
N GLY A 49 2.25 2.43 -16.47
CA GLY A 49 2.02 1.06 -16.03
C GLY A 49 0.78 0.96 -15.17
N ASP A 50 0.32 -0.27 -14.98
CA ASP A 50 -0.75 -0.61 -14.05
C ASP A 50 -0.12 -1.16 -12.75
N PRO A 51 -0.20 -0.45 -11.62
CA PRO A 51 0.35 -0.92 -10.35
C PRO A 51 -0.12 -2.31 -9.94
N ASP A 52 -1.38 -2.67 -10.23
CA ASP A 52 -1.95 -3.97 -9.84
C ASP A 52 -1.22 -5.10 -10.58
N GLN A 53 -1.05 -4.94 -11.90
CA GLN A 53 -0.30 -5.90 -12.73
C GLN A 53 1.18 -5.97 -12.35
N LEU A 54 1.78 -4.84 -11.95
CA LEU A 54 3.18 -4.80 -11.54
C LEU A 54 3.38 -5.49 -10.18
N MET A 55 2.45 -5.31 -9.24
CA MET A 55 2.44 -6.00 -7.96
C MET A 55 2.26 -7.51 -8.14
N GLU A 56 1.33 -7.95 -8.99
CA GLU A 56 1.15 -9.38 -9.26
C GLU A 56 2.39 -10.05 -9.85
N LYS A 57 3.18 -9.31 -10.65
CA LYS A 57 4.24 -9.89 -11.48
C LYS A 57 5.64 -9.73 -10.92
N TYR A 58 5.95 -8.59 -10.30
CA TYR A 58 7.33 -8.17 -10.05
C TYR A 58 7.61 -7.74 -8.62
N PHE A 59 6.66 -7.09 -7.95
CA PHE A 59 6.94 -6.34 -6.72
C PHE A 59 6.21 -6.89 -5.49
N ASP A 60 6.79 -6.65 -4.32
CA ASP A 60 6.26 -7.06 -3.02
C ASP A 60 5.62 -5.91 -2.25
N ALA A 61 6.02 -4.68 -2.57
CA ALA A 61 5.42 -3.49 -1.99
C ALA A 61 5.38 -2.35 -3.02
N HIS A 62 4.38 -1.49 -2.90
CA HIS A 62 4.21 -0.28 -3.70
C HIS A 62 3.73 0.87 -2.82
N LEU A 63 4.26 2.06 -3.07
CA LEU A 63 3.77 3.33 -2.55
C LEU A 63 3.47 4.27 -3.72
N TYR A 64 2.33 4.94 -3.63
CA TYR A 64 2.00 6.11 -4.42
C TYR A 64 1.53 7.24 -3.50
N VAL A 65 2.08 8.44 -3.69
CA VAL A 65 1.58 9.67 -3.05
C VAL A 65 1.55 10.81 -4.05
N ALA A 66 0.52 11.65 -3.94
CA ALA A 66 0.38 12.84 -4.77
C ALA A 66 -0.07 14.05 -3.97
N ASN A 67 0.35 15.24 -4.41
CA ASN A 67 0.11 16.48 -3.66
C ASN A 67 -1.31 17.02 -3.73
N TRP A 68 -2.23 16.29 -4.36
CA TRP A 68 -3.67 16.52 -4.31
C TRP A 68 -4.39 15.58 -3.34
N GLY A 69 -3.66 14.87 -2.49
CA GLY A 69 -4.25 14.10 -1.39
C GLY A 69 -4.31 12.58 -1.60
N SER A 70 -4.00 12.07 -2.79
CA SER A 70 -4.01 10.62 -3.00
C SER A 70 -2.81 9.94 -2.35
N ARG A 71 -3.08 8.95 -1.50
CA ARG A 71 -2.07 8.06 -0.89
C ARG A 71 -2.50 6.61 -1.08
N ARG A 72 -1.57 5.78 -1.55
CA ARG A 72 -1.81 4.35 -1.78
C ARG A 72 -0.61 3.52 -1.35
N LEU A 73 -0.85 2.49 -0.55
CA LEU A 73 0.13 1.49 -0.14
C LEU A 73 -0.35 0.12 -0.56
N MET A 74 0.48 -0.64 -1.27
CA MET A 74 0.17 -2.04 -1.59
C MET A 74 1.22 -2.97 -0.99
N LEU A 75 0.78 -4.09 -0.44
CA LEU A 75 1.64 -5.14 0.11
C LEU A 75 1.23 -6.49 -0.47
N ARG A 76 2.19 -7.24 -1.02
CA ARG A 76 2.00 -8.60 -1.52
C ARG A 76 2.63 -9.60 -0.56
N LEU A 77 1.83 -10.58 -0.16
CA LEU A 77 2.21 -11.63 0.78
C LEU A 77 1.92 -13.02 0.19
N PRO A 78 2.69 -14.07 0.53
CA PRO A 78 2.35 -15.43 0.17
C PRO A 78 0.98 -15.82 0.74
N ALA A 79 0.09 -16.35 -0.10
CA ALA A 79 -1.28 -16.73 0.28
C ALA A 79 -1.33 -17.83 1.35
N LYS A 80 -0.24 -18.60 1.50
CA LYS A 80 -0.08 -19.62 2.55
C LYS A 80 0.13 -19.02 3.94
N SER A 81 0.68 -17.81 4.02
CA SER A 81 0.98 -17.13 5.28
C SER A 81 -0.17 -16.19 5.67
N LEU A 82 -0.76 -15.50 4.70
CA LEU A 82 -1.93 -14.65 4.89
C LEU A 82 -3.02 -15.06 3.87
N PRO A 83 -3.93 -15.97 4.22
CA PRO A 83 -5.06 -16.31 3.37
C PRO A 83 -6.01 -15.13 3.20
N LEU A 84 -6.60 -14.98 2.01
CA LEU A 84 -7.53 -13.88 1.72
C LEU A 84 -8.70 -13.83 2.72
N ALA A 85 -9.22 -14.99 3.12
CA ALA A 85 -10.30 -15.11 4.11
C ALA A 85 -9.95 -14.52 5.49
N SER A 86 -8.67 -14.36 5.82
CA SER A 86 -8.25 -13.68 7.06
C SER A 86 -8.24 -12.14 6.92
N VAL A 87 -8.33 -11.63 5.70
CA VAL A 87 -8.31 -10.20 5.36
C VAL A 87 -9.72 -9.69 5.06
N GLU A 88 -10.54 -10.50 4.40
CA GLU A 88 -11.92 -10.17 3.99
C GLU A 88 -12.76 -9.47 5.07
N PRO A 89 -12.73 -9.88 6.36
CA PRO A 89 -13.51 -9.19 7.39
C PRO A 89 -13.13 -7.72 7.60
N TYR A 90 -11.91 -7.33 7.27
CA TYR A 90 -11.39 -5.97 7.45
C TYR A 90 -11.48 -5.12 6.17
N ALA A 91 -11.84 -5.72 5.04
CA ALA A 91 -11.84 -5.04 3.76
C ALA A 91 -13.03 -4.06 3.68
N SER A 92 -12.75 -2.85 3.20
CA SER A 92 -13.74 -1.82 2.90
C SER A 92 -13.43 -1.25 1.53
N THR A 93 -14.45 -0.91 0.73
CA THR A 93 -14.22 -0.47 -0.67
C THR A 93 -13.38 0.80 -0.76
N GLU A 94 -13.46 1.65 0.26
CA GLU A 94 -12.79 2.95 0.28
C GLU A 94 -11.34 2.87 0.76
N VAL A 95 -11.06 2.06 1.79
CA VAL A 95 -9.74 2.08 2.45
C VAL A 95 -8.92 0.83 2.18
N LEU A 96 -9.51 -0.37 2.23
CA LEU A 96 -8.77 -1.62 2.08
C LEU A 96 -9.43 -2.54 1.06
N ARG A 97 -8.81 -2.62 -0.13
CA ARG A 97 -9.08 -3.66 -1.10
C ARG A 97 -8.09 -4.81 -0.94
N ALA A 98 -8.57 -6.04 -1.10
CA ALA A 98 -7.70 -7.21 -1.11
C ALA A 98 -8.13 -8.21 -2.17
N TRP A 99 -7.16 -8.87 -2.81
CA TRP A 99 -7.42 -9.96 -3.75
C TRP A 99 -6.33 -11.01 -3.71
N ALA A 100 -6.67 -12.21 -4.17
CA ALA A 100 -5.75 -13.33 -4.29
C ALA A 100 -5.38 -13.60 -5.74
N THR A 101 -4.10 -13.85 -5.96
CA THR A 101 -3.59 -14.62 -7.10
C THR A 101 -3.47 -16.09 -6.70
N LYS A 102 -2.93 -16.93 -7.59
CA LYS A 102 -2.66 -18.34 -7.25
C LYS A 102 -1.71 -18.52 -6.06
N GLU A 103 -0.74 -17.63 -5.88
CA GLU A 103 0.36 -17.81 -4.92
C GLU A 103 0.39 -16.71 -3.83
N HIS A 104 -0.27 -15.59 -4.06
CA HIS A 104 -0.15 -14.40 -3.23
C HIS A 104 -1.51 -13.79 -2.92
N VAL A 105 -1.59 -13.10 -1.79
CA VAL A 105 -2.62 -12.10 -1.49
C VAL A 105 -2.00 -10.73 -1.62
N ILE A 106 -2.71 -9.81 -2.26
CA ILE A 106 -2.32 -8.40 -2.38
C ILE A 106 -3.32 -7.58 -1.56
N LEU A 107 -2.76 -6.77 -0.67
CA LEU A 107 -3.46 -5.76 0.10
C LEU A 107 -3.21 -4.41 -0.57
N ASP A 108 -4.25 -3.60 -0.64
CA ASP A 108 -4.24 -2.31 -1.32
C ASP A 108 -4.99 -1.30 -0.46
N PHE A 109 -4.20 -0.52 0.28
CA PHE A 109 -4.66 0.51 1.19
C PHE A 109 -4.70 1.85 0.48
N ASN A 110 -5.83 2.54 0.54
CA ASN A 110 -6.04 3.86 -0.05
C ASN A 110 -6.43 4.86 1.04
N SER A 111 -5.91 6.08 0.93
CA SER A 111 -6.32 7.24 1.72
C SER A 111 -6.31 8.43 0.79
N ASP A 112 -7.47 8.74 0.23
CA ASP A 112 -7.69 9.91 -0.61
C ASP A 112 -8.25 11.06 0.25
N SER A 113 -7.87 12.28 -0.09
CA SER A 113 -8.37 13.51 0.53
C SER A 113 -8.89 14.43 -0.56
N GLU A 114 -10.16 14.82 -0.49
CA GLU A 114 -10.77 15.75 -1.45
C GLU A 114 -10.28 17.20 -1.25
N ASP A 115 -9.90 17.55 -0.02
CA ASP A 115 -9.41 18.88 0.35
C ASP A 115 -7.90 19.06 0.06
N GLY A 116 -7.25 18.03 -0.50
CA GLY A 116 -5.81 17.99 -0.70
C GLY A 116 -5.06 17.64 0.57
N ASP A 117 -3.76 17.91 0.58
CA ASP A 117 -2.87 17.59 1.70
C ASP A 117 -2.15 18.88 2.14
N GLU A 118 -2.70 19.58 3.15
CA GLU A 118 -2.14 20.85 3.64
C GLU A 118 -0.74 20.66 4.23
N ASP A 119 -0.50 19.50 4.84
CA ASP A 119 0.77 19.06 5.41
C ASP A 119 1.51 18.09 4.46
N PHE A 120 1.41 18.31 3.15
CA PHE A 120 1.99 17.43 2.14
C PHE A 120 3.49 17.19 2.37
N GLU A 121 3.86 15.92 2.55
CA GLU A 121 5.23 15.44 2.55
C GLU A 121 5.55 14.73 1.23
N GLU A 122 6.76 14.97 0.71
CA GLU A 122 7.27 14.21 -0.45
C GLU A 122 7.33 12.71 -0.14
N GLY A 123 7.21 11.86 -1.17
CA GLY A 123 7.01 10.43 -0.99
C GLY A 123 8.22 9.65 -0.47
N GLU A 124 9.42 10.24 -0.54
CA GLU A 124 10.66 9.63 -0.10
C GLU A 124 10.62 9.23 1.40
N GLY A 125 10.85 7.95 1.67
CA GLY A 125 10.98 7.43 3.04
C GLY A 125 9.70 6.82 3.63
N TRP A 126 8.52 7.19 3.11
CA TRP A 126 7.24 6.60 3.53
C TRP A 126 7.24 5.08 3.41
N LEU A 127 7.61 4.55 2.24
CA LEU A 127 7.57 3.10 2.02
C LEU A 127 8.54 2.37 2.97
N ALA A 128 9.70 2.96 3.28
CA ALA A 128 10.66 2.35 4.20
C ALA A 128 10.10 2.24 5.63
N SER A 129 9.33 3.24 6.07
CA SER A 129 8.66 3.25 7.38
C SER A 129 7.48 2.27 7.46
N LEU A 130 6.81 2.03 6.33
CA LEU A 130 5.62 1.16 6.22
C LEU A 130 5.97 -0.30 5.91
N LEU A 131 7.13 -0.56 5.30
CA LEU A 131 7.56 -1.91 4.91
C LEU A 131 7.54 -2.95 6.05
N PRO A 132 7.87 -2.60 7.32
CA PRO A 132 7.79 -3.54 8.43
C PRO A 132 6.39 -4.12 8.66
N LEU A 133 5.31 -3.45 8.24
CA LEU A 133 3.94 -3.99 8.31
C LEU A 133 3.81 -5.31 7.57
N ARG A 134 4.57 -5.51 6.49
CA ARG A 134 4.60 -6.78 5.77
C ARG A 134 5.14 -7.91 6.66
N ALA A 135 6.18 -7.64 7.44
CA ALA A 135 6.73 -8.62 8.37
C ALA A 135 5.77 -8.91 9.54
N ASP A 136 5.10 -7.87 10.04
CA ASP A 136 4.06 -7.97 11.07
C ASP A 136 2.91 -8.88 10.59
N LEU A 137 2.38 -8.65 9.38
CA LEU A 137 1.36 -9.49 8.75
C LEU A 137 1.82 -10.94 8.55
N LEU A 138 3.06 -11.17 8.14
CA LEU A 138 3.63 -12.53 8.03
C LEU A 138 3.74 -13.23 9.39
N ALA A 139 3.88 -12.46 10.47
CA ALA A 139 3.90 -12.96 11.85
C ALA A 139 2.48 -13.12 12.45
N GLY A 140 1.42 -12.79 11.69
CA GLY A 140 0.03 -12.88 12.13
C GLY A 140 -0.46 -11.64 12.89
N ASP A 141 0.27 -10.54 12.85
CA ASP A 141 -0.18 -9.26 13.40
C ASP A 141 -1.10 -8.56 12.39
N LEU A 142 -2.41 -8.64 12.66
CA LEU A 142 -3.45 -8.08 11.80
C LEU A 142 -3.86 -6.66 12.20
N ARG A 143 -3.11 -6.00 13.11
CA ARG A 143 -3.48 -4.67 13.62
C ARG A 143 -3.62 -3.64 12.51
N CYS A 144 -2.78 -3.66 11.47
CA CYS A 144 -2.92 -2.73 10.35
C CYS A 144 -4.22 -2.94 9.55
N LEU A 145 -4.73 -4.18 9.45
CA LEU A 145 -6.02 -4.44 8.79
C LEU A 145 -7.16 -3.84 9.61
N TYR A 146 -7.12 -4.00 10.93
CA TYR A 146 -8.11 -3.41 11.82
C TYR A 146 -8.07 -1.87 11.81
N LEU A 147 -6.88 -1.27 11.77
CA LEU A 147 -6.74 0.19 11.64
C LEU A 147 -7.30 0.70 10.31
N ALA A 148 -7.06 0.00 9.20
CA ALA A 148 -7.66 0.35 7.91
C ALA A 148 -9.20 0.25 7.93
N TRP A 149 -9.75 -0.76 8.61
CA TRP A 149 -11.19 -0.87 8.81
C TRP A 149 -11.75 0.29 9.64
N LEU A 150 -11.08 0.67 10.75
CA LEU A 150 -11.47 1.83 11.55
C LEU A 150 -11.50 3.13 10.73
N THR A 151 -10.48 3.36 9.89
CA THR A 151 -10.48 4.49 8.96
C THR A 151 -11.68 4.44 8.01
N GLY A 152 -12.04 3.25 7.51
CA GLY A 152 -13.20 3.07 6.63
C GLY A 152 -14.53 3.50 7.25
N ILE A 153 -14.73 3.24 8.55
CA ILE A 153 -15.92 3.69 9.29
C ILE A 153 -16.04 5.21 9.31
N GLU A 154 -14.92 5.92 9.50
CA GLU A 154 -14.94 7.38 9.54
C GLU A 154 -15.30 8.00 8.18
N TYR A 155 -14.90 7.35 7.08
CA TYR A 155 -15.23 7.79 5.72
C TYR A 155 -16.68 7.49 5.31
N SER A 156 -17.27 6.39 5.77
CA SER A 156 -18.53 5.86 5.24
C SER A 156 -19.80 6.40 5.89
N GLU A 157 -19.72 7.29 6.89
CA GLU A 157 -20.84 7.61 7.80
C GLU A 157 -21.59 6.33 8.25
N ALA A 158 -20.83 5.25 8.48
CA ALA A 158 -21.25 3.92 8.94
C ALA A 158 -22.70 3.52 8.55
N ASP A 159 -22.86 2.78 7.45
CA ASP A 159 -24.06 1.96 7.29
C ASP A 159 -24.18 1.04 8.53
N ASP A 160 -25.30 1.13 9.26
CA ASP A 160 -25.60 0.44 10.53
C ASP A 160 -25.44 -1.11 10.49
N ASP A 161 -25.13 -1.68 9.32
CA ASP A 161 -25.00 -3.11 9.05
C ASP A 161 -23.53 -3.62 9.01
N GLU A 162 -22.51 -2.75 9.10
CA GLU A 162 -21.11 -3.21 9.17
C GLU A 162 -20.78 -3.78 10.56
N SER A 163 -20.65 -5.11 10.63
CA SER A 163 -20.25 -5.81 11.85
C SER A 163 -18.75 -5.63 12.12
N GLU A 164 -18.40 -5.26 13.36
CA GLU A 164 -17.00 -5.14 13.78
C GLU A 164 -16.23 -6.46 13.54
N PRO A 165 -15.10 -6.41 12.81
CA PRO A 165 -14.28 -7.60 12.54
C PRO A 165 -13.54 -8.03 13.81
N PRO A 166 -12.87 -9.21 13.79
CA PRO A 166 -12.10 -9.66 14.93
C PRO A 166 -11.05 -8.63 15.38
N VAL A 167 -11.15 -8.16 16.62
CA VAL A 167 -10.22 -7.17 17.17
C VAL A 167 -8.87 -7.83 17.49
N PRO A 168 -7.77 -7.43 16.83
CA PRO A 168 -6.45 -7.98 17.11
C PRO A 168 -5.94 -7.51 18.48
N PRO A 169 -5.20 -8.36 19.22
CA PRO A 169 -4.65 -7.97 20.52
C PRO A 169 -3.58 -6.87 20.39
N GLY A 170 -3.38 -6.08 21.44
CA GLY A 170 -2.25 -5.14 21.51
C GLY A 170 -2.45 -3.78 20.83
N LEU A 171 -3.70 -3.37 20.57
CA LEU A 171 -4.02 -2.03 20.03
C LEU A 171 -3.64 -0.89 20.99
N GLY A 172 -3.62 -1.14 22.31
CA GLY A 172 -3.20 -0.14 23.30
C GLY A 172 -1.71 0.22 23.25
N GLN A 173 -0.90 -0.49 22.46
CA GLN A 173 0.53 -0.21 22.31
C GLN A 173 0.98 -0.40 20.86
N LEU A 174 0.80 0.64 20.05
CA LEU A 174 1.18 0.64 18.64
C LEU A 174 2.71 0.69 18.48
N SER A 175 3.21 -0.19 17.61
CA SER A 175 4.59 -0.20 17.14
C SER A 175 4.87 1.04 16.25
N ALA A 176 6.15 1.32 16.00
CA ALA A 176 6.53 2.41 15.08
C ALA A 176 5.87 2.30 13.68
N PRO A 177 5.89 1.15 12.97
CA PRO A 177 5.26 1.06 11.66
C PRO A 177 3.73 1.24 11.71
N LEU A 178 3.06 0.81 12.78
CA LEU A 178 1.62 1.06 12.95
C LEU A 178 1.30 2.54 13.17
N ARG A 179 2.18 3.29 13.85
CA ARG A 179 2.02 4.75 13.98
C ARG A 179 2.23 5.45 12.65
N SER A 180 3.30 5.10 11.92
CA SER A 180 3.50 5.60 10.57
C SER A 180 2.33 5.24 9.65
N PHE A 181 1.68 4.10 9.86
CA PHE A 181 0.49 3.73 9.11
C PHE A 181 -0.73 4.59 9.44
N LEU A 182 -0.93 4.97 10.70
CA LEU A 182 -1.96 5.94 11.07
C LEU A 182 -1.70 7.31 10.43
N ASP A 183 -0.47 7.80 10.52
CA ASP A 183 -0.07 9.05 9.87
C ASP A 183 -0.30 8.99 8.35
N PHE A 184 -0.04 7.84 7.74
CA PHE A 184 -0.28 7.58 6.32
C PHE A 184 -1.77 7.62 5.97
N LEU A 185 -2.63 6.98 6.78
CA LEU A 185 -4.08 6.93 6.61
C LEU A 185 -4.80 8.21 7.02
N ARG A 186 -4.11 9.13 7.72
CA ARG A 186 -4.66 10.36 8.30
C ARG A 186 -5.65 10.11 9.44
N LEU A 187 -5.40 9.06 10.23
CA LEU A 187 -6.18 8.68 11.41
C LEU A 187 -5.49 9.10 12.72
#